data_AF-A0A0G3H3W8-F1
#
_entry.id   AF-A0A0G3H3W8-F1
#
_cell.length_a   1.000
_cell.length_b   1.000
_cell.length_c   1.000
_cell.angle_alpha   90.00
_cell.angle_beta   90.00
_cell.angle_gamma   90.00
#
_symmetry.space_group_name_H-M   'P 1'
#
loop_
_entity.id
_entity.type
_entity.pdbx_description
1 polymer ?
#
loop_
_entity_poly.entity_id
_entity_poly.type
_entity_poly.pdbx_seq_one_letter_code
_entity_poly.pdbx_strand_id
1 'polypeptide(L)'
;MAIDNIKAYSHLSDEDILEIGRRLDAIKEEFEADLGEQDVRYIKTLIRVQRWIEIAGRGALFFSNRKPFWIAGVSLLSLSKILENLEIGHNVMHGQWDWMNDPEIHSTTWEWDNVCPSSQWMHTHNFAHHKYTNILGMDTDVGYGVLRVTRDRKWTPLHTFQPVINLTLASLFEWAVGFYDVELGKVAAGRAEWKEISPKFWESARKAGTQGLRDYVLYPALTGPNFKHTVTANATANLVRSIWAYAVIFCGHFPDEAETFTKEQWKNETHEEWYLRQMLGSANFHGGKILTILSGNLNYQIEHHLFPDMPSNRLASIGERVRAICNDFDLPYNTDSFPAQLFKVQKTLLKLTLPNKYLAADRDNAPEVRSNVAFAKYPEVAEKLWVGANEEGHRAGLRTALPLLQKLRPTVKEAILNFSGRTPEWRAKVAVSA
;
A
#
# COMPACT_ATOMS: atom_id res chain seq x y z
N MET A 1 15.28 -8.32 11.42
CA MET A 1 15.62 -8.37 9.98
C MET A 1 14.33 -8.70 9.26
N ALA A 2 14.24 -8.51 7.96
CA ALA A 2 13.15 -9.06 7.17
C ALA A 2 13.13 -10.59 7.25
N ILE A 3 11.95 -11.19 7.03
CA ILE A 3 11.73 -12.63 7.07
C ILE A 3 12.42 -13.30 5.88
N ASP A 4 13.22 -14.33 6.16
CA ASP A 4 13.90 -15.13 5.13
C ASP A 4 13.31 -16.54 4.97
N ASN A 5 12.43 -16.95 5.88
CA ASN A 5 11.72 -18.22 5.85
C ASN A 5 10.34 -18.06 6.48
N ILE A 6 9.32 -17.97 5.63
CA ILE A 6 7.93 -17.71 6.04
C ILE A 6 7.32 -18.89 6.79
N LYS A 7 7.69 -20.13 6.46
CA LYS A 7 7.23 -21.34 7.15
C LYS A 7 7.73 -21.38 8.60
N ALA A 8 9.02 -21.10 8.80
CA ALA A 8 9.59 -21.00 10.14
C ALA A 8 9.01 -19.83 10.93
N TYR A 9 8.71 -18.71 10.25
CA TYR A 9 8.06 -17.56 10.88
C TYR A 9 6.62 -17.89 11.32
N SER A 10 5.85 -18.57 10.45
CA SER A 10 4.42 -18.80 10.63
C SER A 10 4.06 -19.91 11.61
N HIS A 11 5.00 -20.81 11.90
CA HIS A 11 4.77 -22.04 12.68
C HIS A 11 3.71 -22.96 12.05
N LEU A 12 3.65 -22.96 10.72
CA LEU A 12 2.77 -23.84 9.95
C LEU A 12 3.52 -25.09 9.50
N SER A 13 2.81 -26.23 9.49
CA SER A 13 3.29 -27.43 8.81
C SER A 13 3.15 -27.28 7.28
N ASP A 14 3.80 -28.15 6.50
CA ASP A 14 3.62 -28.15 5.04
C ASP A 14 2.15 -28.41 4.64
N GLU A 15 1.47 -29.29 5.36
CA GLU A 15 0.06 -29.60 5.13
C GLU A 15 -0.83 -28.39 5.39
N ASP A 16 -0.51 -27.58 6.41
CA ASP A 16 -1.26 -26.35 6.68
C ASP A 16 -1.12 -25.32 5.56
N ILE A 17 0.11 -25.14 5.04
CA ILE A 17 0.38 -24.20 3.96
C ILE A 17 -0.39 -24.63 2.70
N LEU A 18 -0.37 -25.93 2.37
CA LEU A 18 -1.13 -26.48 1.26
C LEU A 18 -2.64 -26.30 1.42
N GLU A 19 -3.19 -26.57 2.62
CA GLU A 19 -4.62 -26.42 2.88
C GLU A 19 -5.06 -24.95 2.85
N ILE A 20 -4.23 -24.02 3.33
CA ILE A 20 -4.49 -22.57 3.20
C ILE A 20 -4.56 -22.19 1.72
N GLY A 21 -3.58 -22.59 0.92
CA GLY A 21 -3.56 -22.33 -0.52
C GLY A 21 -4.81 -22.87 -1.21
N ARG A 22 -5.14 -24.14 -0.99
CA ARG A 22 -6.35 -24.78 -1.53
C ARG A 22 -7.63 -24.04 -1.16
N ARG A 23 -7.76 -23.57 0.09
CA ARG A 23 -8.94 -22.80 0.54
C ARG A 23 -9.00 -21.42 -0.10
N LEU A 24 -7.86 -20.76 -0.32
CA LEU A 24 -7.79 -19.47 -0.99
C LEU A 24 -8.11 -19.58 -2.49
N ASP A 25 -7.58 -20.60 -3.17
CA ASP A 25 -7.93 -20.89 -4.57
C ASP A 25 -9.44 -21.14 -4.70
N ALA A 26 -10.02 -21.96 -3.82
CA ALA A 26 -11.46 -22.22 -3.80
C ALA A 26 -12.30 -20.95 -3.55
N ILE A 27 -11.81 -20.02 -2.72
CA ILE A 27 -12.45 -18.70 -2.55
C ILE A 27 -12.41 -17.93 -3.87
N LYS A 28 -11.25 -17.88 -4.54
CA LYS A 28 -11.11 -17.16 -5.82
C LYS A 28 -12.10 -17.70 -6.84
N GLU A 29 -12.07 -19.02 -7.07
CA GLU A 29 -12.90 -19.70 -8.06
C GLU A 29 -14.40 -19.48 -7.80
N GLU A 30 -14.85 -19.56 -6.53
CA GLU A 30 -16.25 -19.35 -6.17
C GLU A 30 -16.71 -17.91 -6.47
N PHE A 31 -15.91 -16.90 -6.12
CA PHE A 31 -16.26 -15.51 -6.38
C PHE A 31 -16.16 -15.14 -7.86
N GLU A 32 -15.19 -15.69 -8.59
CA GLU A 32 -15.09 -15.55 -10.05
C GLU A 32 -16.31 -16.17 -10.77
N ALA A 33 -16.78 -17.32 -10.29
CA ALA A 33 -17.95 -17.98 -10.86
C ALA A 33 -19.28 -17.24 -10.57
N ASP A 34 -19.34 -16.43 -9.51
CA ASP A 34 -20.52 -15.64 -9.13
C ASP A 34 -20.55 -14.23 -9.77
N LEU A 35 -19.52 -13.85 -10.53
CA LEU A 35 -19.50 -12.54 -11.20
C LEU A 35 -20.64 -12.40 -12.19
N GLY A 36 -21.32 -11.25 -12.16
CA GLY A 36 -22.46 -11.03 -13.04
C GLY A 36 -23.06 -9.63 -13.00
N GLU A 37 -24.35 -9.55 -13.30
CA GLU A 37 -25.06 -8.27 -13.52
C GLU A 37 -25.01 -7.30 -12.33
N GLN A 38 -24.83 -7.79 -11.10
CA GLN A 38 -24.69 -6.92 -9.94
C GLN A 38 -23.37 -6.13 -9.98
N ASP A 39 -22.28 -6.79 -10.37
CA ASP A 39 -20.94 -6.23 -10.52
C ASP A 39 -20.89 -5.23 -11.68
N VAL A 40 -21.48 -5.61 -12.82
CA VAL A 40 -21.62 -4.71 -13.99
C VAL A 40 -22.37 -3.44 -13.60
N ARG A 41 -23.50 -3.57 -12.89
CA ARG A 41 -24.27 -2.42 -12.42
C ARG A 41 -23.47 -1.55 -11.45
N TYR A 42 -22.66 -2.16 -10.58
CA TYR A 42 -21.80 -1.42 -9.65
C TYR A 42 -20.85 -0.50 -10.39
N ILE A 43 -19.99 -1.05 -11.26
CA ILE A 43 -18.95 -0.25 -11.94
C ILE A 43 -19.55 0.79 -12.89
N LYS A 44 -20.59 0.43 -13.67
CA LYS A 44 -21.26 1.38 -14.58
C LYS A 44 -21.97 2.50 -13.83
N THR A 45 -22.56 2.21 -12.67
CA THR A 45 -23.17 3.25 -11.82
C THR A 45 -22.11 4.16 -11.24
N LEU A 46 -21.01 3.60 -10.76
CA LEU A 46 -19.93 4.36 -10.18
C LEU A 46 -19.31 5.33 -11.20
N ILE A 47 -18.98 4.85 -12.41
CA ILE A 47 -18.47 5.69 -13.51
C ILE A 47 -19.47 6.81 -13.84
N ARG A 48 -20.77 6.50 -13.90
CA ARG A 48 -21.80 7.52 -14.15
C ARG A 48 -21.83 8.58 -13.04
N VAL A 49 -21.79 8.16 -11.78
CA VAL A 49 -21.80 9.07 -10.62
C VAL A 49 -20.55 9.94 -10.62
N GLN A 50 -19.37 9.36 -10.83
CA GLN A 50 -18.11 10.10 -10.93
C GLN A 50 -18.18 11.16 -12.04
N ARG A 51 -18.63 10.80 -13.25
CA ARG A 51 -18.75 11.73 -14.39
C ARG A 51 -19.70 12.90 -14.09
N TRP A 52 -20.84 12.63 -13.43
CA TRP A 52 -21.78 13.68 -13.02
C TRP A 52 -21.21 14.60 -11.94
N ILE A 53 -20.48 14.05 -10.97
CA ILE A 53 -19.78 14.84 -9.95
C ILE A 53 -18.74 15.74 -10.62
N GLU A 54 -17.99 15.23 -11.61
CA GLU A 54 -17.05 16.04 -12.38
C GLU A 54 -17.76 17.20 -13.08
N ILE A 55 -18.79 16.89 -13.87
CA ILE A 55 -19.57 17.89 -14.62
C ILE A 55 -20.13 18.97 -13.67
N ALA A 56 -20.71 18.57 -12.55
CA ALA A 56 -21.22 19.50 -11.54
C ALA A 56 -20.10 20.36 -10.93
N GLY A 57 -18.95 19.76 -10.62
CA GLY A 57 -17.77 20.47 -10.11
C GLY A 57 -17.25 21.50 -11.11
N ARG A 58 -17.10 21.12 -12.39
CA ARG A 58 -16.72 22.03 -13.48
C ARG A 58 -17.75 23.14 -13.67
N GLY A 59 -19.04 22.82 -13.62
CA GLY A 59 -20.15 23.78 -13.70
C GLY A 59 -20.10 24.81 -12.57
N ALA A 60 -19.80 24.40 -11.34
CA ALA A 60 -19.64 25.33 -10.21
C ALA A 60 -18.50 26.33 -10.44
N LEU A 61 -17.43 25.94 -11.16
CA LEU A 61 -16.29 26.82 -11.40
C LEU A 61 -16.57 28.01 -12.32
N PHE A 62 -17.66 27.99 -13.10
CA PHE A 62 -18.14 29.18 -13.83
C PHE A 62 -18.55 30.34 -12.92
N PHE A 63 -18.75 30.09 -11.63
CA PHE A 63 -19.13 31.09 -10.62
C PHE A 63 -18.11 31.18 -9.48
N SER A 64 -16.89 30.68 -9.68
CA SER A 64 -15.87 30.50 -8.64
C SER A 64 -15.23 31.78 -8.10
N ASN A 65 -15.50 32.94 -8.70
CA ASN A 65 -15.25 34.24 -8.05
C ASN A 65 -16.00 34.38 -6.71
N ARG A 66 -17.10 33.64 -6.53
CA ARG A 66 -17.83 33.55 -5.26
C ARG A 66 -17.33 32.35 -4.47
N LYS A 67 -16.88 32.60 -3.24
CA LYS A 67 -16.28 31.59 -2.35
C LYS A 67 -17.10 30.28 -2.21
N PRO A 68 -18.45 30.30 -2.06
CA PRO A 68 -19.22 29.06 -1.97
C PRO A 68 -19.11 28.16 -3.21
N PHE A 69 -19.10 28.75 -4.41
CA PHE A 69 -18.98 28.02 -5.67
C PHE A 69 -17.57 27.48 -5.89
N TRP A 70 -16.54 28.21 -5.45
CA TRP A 70 -15.17 27.70 -5.46
C TRP A 70 -15.04 26.49 -4.52
N ILE A 71 -15.57 26.56 -3.29
CA ILE A 71 -15.57 25.44 -2.34
C ILE A 71 -16.32 24.24 -2.93
N ALA A 72 -17.52 24.46 -3.45
CA ALA A 72 -18.31 23.40 -4.08
C ALA A 72 -17.56 22.75 -5.26
N GLY A 73 -16.96 23.56 -6.14
CA GLY A 73 -16.15 23.07 -7.25
C GLY A 73 -14.96 22.25 -6.80
N VAL A 74 -14.19 22.72 -5.81
CA VAL A 74 -13.06 21.98 -5.23
C VAL A 74 -13.51 20.67 -4.60
N SER A 75 -14.57 20.68 -3.79
CA SER A 75 -15.05 19.47 -3.12
C SER A 75 -15.53 18.41 -4.12
N LEU A 76 -16.33 18.80 -5.11
CA LEU A 76 -16.83 17.89 -6.15
C LEU A 76 -15.68 17.36 -7.01
N LEU A 77 -14.76 18.22 -7.46
CA LEU A 77 -13.62 17.78 -8.27
C LEU A 77 -12.65 16.89 -7.48
N SER A 78 -12.42 17.17 -6.21
CA SER A 78 -11.61 16.31 -5.35
C SER A 78 -12.23 14.92 -5.22
N LEU A 79 -13.55 14.86 -4.97
CA LEU A 79 -14.29 13.61 -4.91
C LEU A 79 -14.23 12.84 -6.24
N SER A 80 -14.48 13.53 -7.35
CA SER A 80 -14.41 12.95 -8.69
C SER A 80 -13.05 12.34 -9.00
N LYS A 81 -11.98 13.07 -8.66
CA LYS A 81 -10.59 12.65 -8.86
C LYS A 81 -10.20 11.49 -7.94
N ILE A 82 -10.70 11.44 -6.71
CA ILE A 82 -10.49 10.31 -5.79
C ILE A 82 -11.16 9.04 -6.32
N LEU A 83 -12.44 9.13 -6.72
CA LEU A 83 -13.17 7.99 -7.28
C LEU A 83 -12.52 7.47 -8.56
N GLU A 84 -12.14 8.38 -9.46
CA GLU A 84 -11.45 8.02 -10.70
C GLU A 84 -10.08 7.40 -10.45
N ASN A 85 -9.35 7.86 -9.44
CA ASN A 85 -8.02 7.36 -9.17
C ASN A 85 -8.03 5.98 -8.49
N LEU A 86 -8.81 5.82 -7.42
CA LEU A 86 -8.71 4.63 -6.55
C LEU A 86 -9.78 3.58 -6.83
N GLU A 87 -11.04 3.97 -7.06
CA GLU A 87 -12.13 2.99 -7.20
C GLU A 87 -12.36 2.57 -8.65
N ILE A 88 -12.12 3.47 -9.61
CA ILE A 88 -12.32 3.19 -11.04
C ILE A 88 -10.98 2.85 -11.70
N GLY A 89 -10.11 3.84 -11.93
CA GLY A 89 -8.93 3.70 -12.79
C GLY A 89 -7.95 2.65 -12.29
N HIS A 90 -7.60 2.68 -11.00
CA HIS A 90 -6.79 1.64 -10.36
C HIS A 90 -7.37 0.23 -10.61
N ASN A 91 -8.62 0.01 -10.22
CA ASN A 91 -9.28 -1.29 -10.29
C ASN A 91 -9.47 -1.79 -11.74
N VAL A 92 -9.83 -0.91 -12.68
CA VAL A 92 -9.91 -1.25 -14.11
C VAL A 92 -8.54 -1.66 -14.64
N MET A 93 -7.48 -0.91 -14.33
CA MET A 93 -6.13 -1.25 -14.78
C MET A 93 -5.55 -2.50 -14.11
N HIS A 94 -6.07 -2.92 -12.95
CA HIS A 94 -5.78 -4.24 -12.37
C HIS A 94 -6.41 -5.41 -13.12
N GLY A 95 -7.28 -5.15 -14.10
CA GLY A 95 -8.01 -6.19 -14.82
C GLY A 95 -9.26 -6.67 -14.10
N GLN A 96 -9.68 -5.99 -13.03
CA GLN A 96 -10.82 -6.43 -12.20
C GLN A 96 -12.14 -6.52 -12.96
N TRP A 97 -12.25 -5.84 -14.10
CA TRP A 97 -13.46 -5.78 -14.91
C TRP A 97 -13.29 -6.42 -16.30
N ASP A 98 -12.12 -7.00 -16.61
CA ASP A 98 -11.80 -7.51 -17.95
C ASP A 98 -12.70 -8.70 -18.34
N TRP A 99 -13.19 -9.47 -17.37
CA TRP A 99 -14.16 -10.54 -17.56
C TRP A 99 -15.45 -10.08 -18.25
N MET A 100 -15.81 -8.80 -18.13
CA MET A 100 -16.98 -8.20 -18.80
C MET A 100 -16.81 -8.13 -20.32
N ASN A 101 -15.58 -8.20 -20.84
CA ASN A 101 -15.25 -7.97 -22.25
C ASN A 101 -15.82 -6.63 -22.78
N ASP A 102 -15.91 -5.61 -21.93
CA ASP A 102 -16.40 -4.29 -22.28
C ASP A 102 -15.22 -3.43 -22.78
N PRO A 103 -15.21 -2.97 -24.04
CA PRO A 103 -14.06 -2.26 -24.61
C PRO A 103 -13.80 -0.89 -23.94
N GLU A 104 -14.80 -0.32 -23.27
CA GLU A 104 -14.63 0.93 -22.53
C GLU A 104 -14.15 0.71 -21.10
N ILE A 105 -14.35 -0.47 -20.51
CA ILE A 105 -14.01 -0.80 -19.11
C ILE A 105 -13.07 -2.01 -19.12
N HIS A 106 -11.85 -1.78 -19.58
CA HIS A 106 -10.83 -2.83 -19.74
C HIS A 106 -9.44 -2.30 -19.39
N SER A 107 -8.61 -3.13 -18.77
CA SER A 107 -7.27 -2.76 -18.30
C SER A 107 -6.37 -2.18 -19.39
N THR A 108 -6.50 -2.70 -20.61
CA THR A 108 -5.69 -2.30 -21.77
C THR A 108 -6.17 -1.03 -22.49
N THR A 109 -7.38 -0.55 -22.20
CA THR A 109 -7.97 0.62 -22.87
C THR A 109 -8.27 1.78 -21.92
N TRP A 110 -8.43 1.52 -20.62
CA TRP A 110 -8.70 2.55 -19.64
C TRP A 110 -7.48 3.43 -19.41
N GLU A 111 -7.68 4.73 -19.57
CA GLU A 111 -6.64 5.72 -19.33
C GLU A 111 -7.15 6.76 -18.34
N TRP A 112 -6.75 6.59 -17.08
CA TRP A 112 -7.28 7.34 -15.94
C TRP A 112 -6.88 8.82 -15.90
N ASP A 113 -7.57 9.55 -15.02
CA ASP A 113 -7.32 10.96 -14.74
C ASP A 113 -6.09 11.20 -13.83
N ASN A 114 -4.90 10.81 -14.30
CA ASN A 114 -3.64 11.00 -13.60
C ASN A 114 -2.49 11.28 -14.58
N VAL A 115 -1.33 11.71 -14.11
CA VAL A 115 -0.10 11.93 -14.89
C VAL A 115 0.67 10.64 -15.19
N CYS A 116 0.37 9.55 -14.48
CA CYS A 116 0.94 8.23 -14.75
C CYS A 116 0.25 7.56 -15.95
N PRO A 117 0.99 7.15 -16.99
CA PRO A 117 0.42 6.31 -18.05
C PRO A 117 -0.07 4.97 -17.50
N SER A 118 -1.20 4.46 -17.98
CA SER A 118 -1.74 3.15 -17.59
C SER A 118 -0.73 2.01 -17.79
N SER A 119 -0.04 2.00 -18.93
CA SER A 119 1.04 1.06 -19.28
C SER A 119 2.12 0.95 -18.19
N GLN A 120 2.56 2.09 -17.67
CA GLN A 120 3.60 2.17 -16.66
C GLN A 120 3.06 1.76 -15.28
N TRP A 121 1.83 2.15 -14.95
CA TRP A 121 1.15 1.66 -13.73
C TRP A 121 1.05 0.13 -13.74
N MET A 122 0.59 -0.47 -14.84
CA MET A 122 0.50 -1.92 -14.99
C MET A 122 1.88 -2.60 -14.85
N HIS A 123 2.96 -1.99 -15.34
CA HIS A 123 4.30 -2.54 -15.17
C HIS A 123 4.81 -2.43 -13.73
N THR A 124 4.80 -1.24 -13.13
CA THR A 124 5.39 -1.05 -11.80
C THR A 124 4.53 -1.65 -10.69
N HIS A 125 3.21 -1.50 -10.80
CA HIS A 125 2.32 -1.90 -9.73
C HIS A 125 1.82 -3.34 -9.94
N ASN A 126 1.16 -3.63 -11.07
CA ASN A 126 0.59 -4.98 -11.28
C ASN A 126 1.68 -6.04 -11.43
N PHE A 127 2.73 -5.78 -12.23
CA PHE A 127 3.78 -6.77 -12.44
C PHE A 127 4.84 -6.75 -11.34
N ALA A 128 5.44 -5.61 -11.02
CA ALA A 128 6.53 -5.60 -10.05
C ALA A 128 6.02 -5.68 -8.59
N HIS A 129 5.13 -4.78 -8.17
CA HIS A 129 4.69 -4.71 -6.79
C HIS A 129 3.85 -5.93 -6.35
N HIS A 130 2.79 -6.33 -7.06
CA HIS A 130 1.99 -7.50 -6.64
C HIS A 130 2.76 -8.83 -6.70
N LYS A 131 3.72 -8.95 -7.61
CA LYS A 131 4.58 -10.14 -7.66
C LYS A 131 5.54 -10.19 -6.48
N TYR A 132 6.22 -9.07 -6.20
CA TYR A 132 7.31 -9.01 -5.24
C TYR A 132 6.96 -8.35 -3.90
N THR A 133 5.67 -8.19 -3.58
CA THR A 133 5.17 -7.40 -2.45
C THR A 133 6.02 -7.53 -1.19
N ASN A 134 6.52 -6.39 -0.72
CA ASN A 134 7.35 -6.23 0.47
C ASN A 134 8.68 -7.02 0.49
N ILE A 135 9.15 -7.55 -0.64
CA ILE A 135 10.49 -8.13 -0.77
C ILE A 135 11.52 -7.01 -0.92
N LEU A 136 12.42 -6.90 0.06
CA LEU A 136 13.41 -5.85 0.13
C LEU A 136 14.37 -5.87 -1.08
N GLY A 137 14.37 -4.77 -1.82
CA GLY A 137 15.24 -4.59 -2.99
C GLY A 137 14.75 -5.33 -4.23
N MET A 138 13.49 -5.77 -4.24
CA MET A 138 12.74 -6.17 -5.44
C MET A 138 11.47 -5.34 -5.58
N ASP A 139 10.73 -5.17 -4.49
CA ASP A 139 9.62 -4.24 -4.41
C ASP A 139 10.15 -2.83 -4.12
N THR A 140 9.99 -1.96 -5.11
CA THR A 140 10.40 -0.57 -5.03
C THR A 140 9.41 0.26 -4.21
N ASP A 141 8.15 -0.17 -4.11
CA ASP A 141 7.09 0.53 -3.39
C ASP A 141 7.39 0.58 -1.90
N VAL A 142 8.17 -0.37 -1.38
CA VAL A 142 8.81 -0.29 -0.05
C VAL A 142 9.62 1.00 0.08
N GLY A 143 8.96 2.06 0.59
CA GLY A 143 9.49 3.40 0.74
C GLY A 143 9.69 4.20 -0.56
N TYR A 144 9.12 3.78 -1.70
CA TYR A 144 9.20 4.49 -2.99
C TYR A 144 10.63 4.96 -3.39
N GLY A 145 11.64 4.20 -3.00
CA GLY A 145 13.07 4.52 -3.21
C GLY A 145 13.63 5.73 -2.43
N VAL A 146 12.79 6.60 -1.86
CA VAL A 146 13.20 7.85 -1.19
C VAL A 146 12.96 7.85 0.32
N LEU A 147 11.96 7.10 0.78
CA LEU A 147 11.64 6.93 2.19
C LEU A 147 12.29 5.66 2.74
N ARG A 148 12.57 5.72 4.03
CA ARG A 148 13.08 4.59 4.81
C ARG A 148 11.96 4.09 5.70
N VAL A 149 11.25 3.09 5.20
CA VAL A 149 10.11 2.44 5.88
C VAL A 149 10.51 1.23 6.72
N THR A 150 11.72 0.70 6.54
CA THR A 150 12.29 -0.39 7.33
C THR A 150 13.73 -0.07 7.77
N ARG A 151 14.11 -0.60 8.93
CA ARG A 151 15.48 -0.49 9.46
C ARG A 151 16.52 -1.30 8.68
N ASP A 152 16.08 -2.28 7.89
CA ASP A 152 16.96 -3.10 7.07
C ASP A 152 17.44 -2.39 5.80
N ARG A 153 16.84 -1.24 5.46
CA ARG A 153 17.48 -0.28 4.54
C ARG A 153 18.55 0.52 5.27
N LYS A 154 19.74 0.58 4.67
CA LYS A 154 20.87 1.37 5.18
C LYS A 154 20.46 2.83 5.34
N TRP A 155 20.75 3.40 6.51
CA TRP A 155 20.51 4.81 6.75
C TRP A 155 21.57 5.68 6.03
N THR A 156 21.14 6.81 5.47
CA THR A 156 21.96 7.87 4.89
C THR A 156 21.56 9.21 5.51
N PRO A 157 22.43 10.25 5.48
CA PRO A 157 22.11 11.57 6.03
C PRO A 157 20.83 12.20 5.49
N LEU A 158 20.44 11.88 4.25
CA LEU A 158 19.21 12.36 3.62
C LEU A 158 17.96 11.98 4.41
N HIS A 159 17.95 10.81 5.08
CA HIS A 159 16.79 10.38 5.88
C HIS A 159 16.52 11.27 7.10
N THR A 160 17.46 12.12 7.52
CA THR A 160 17.19 13.16 8.55
C THR A 160 16.07 14.10 8.08
N PHE A 161 15.98 14.34 6.77
CA PHE A 161 14.96 15.19 6.14
C PHE A 161 13.73 14.40 5.71
N GLN A 162 13.62 13.12 6.07
CA GLN A 162 12.49 12.27 5.71
C GLN A 162 11.11 12.87 6.04
N PRO A 163 10.88 13.66 7.11
CA PRO A 163 9.56 14.27 7.34
C PRO A 163 9.18 15.25 6.23
N VAL A 164 10.15 16.04 5.75
CA VAL A 164 9.96 17.00 4.65
C VAL A 164 9.84 16.28 3.31
N ILE A 165 10.64 15.24 3.09
CA ILE A 165 10.57 14.38 1.90
C ILE A 165 9.19 13.70 1.85
N ASN A 166 8.71 13.17 2.98
CA ASN A 166 7.42 12.51 3.08
C ASN A 166 6.25 13.47 2.82
N LEU A 167 6.29 14.67 3.39
CA LEU A 167 5.28 15.70 3.12
C LEU A 167 5.27 16.11 1.64
N THR A 168 6.45 16.26 1.04
CA THR A 168 6.60 16.54 -0.39
C THR A 168 6.05 15.40 -1.23
N LEU A 169 6.38 14.15 -0.89
CA LEU A 169 5.88 12.96 -1.57
C LEU A 169 4.36 12.87 -1.48
N ALA A 170 3.76 13.06 -0.30
CA ALA A 170 2.32 13.05 -0.12
C ALA A 170 1.62 14.15 -0.95
N SER A 171 2.22 15.34 -1.01
CA SER A 171 1.66 16.49 -1.75
C SER A 171 1.78 16.33 -3.27
N LEU A 172 2.83 15.66 -3.73
CA LEU A 172 3.15 15.45 -5.15
C LEU A 172 3.00 13.98 -5.56
N PHE A 173 2.17 13.21 -4.84
CA PHE A 173 2.13 11.75 -4.96
C PHE A 173 1.80 11.30 -6.38
N GLU A 174 0.87 11.99 -7.05
CA GLU A 174 0.56 11.74 -8.46
C GLU A 174 1.78 11.82 -9.37
N TRP A 175 2.67 12.79 -9.13
CA TRP A 175 3.84 13.08 -9.96
C TRP A 175 4.95 12.09 -9.67
N ALA A 176 5.09 11.70 -8.40
CA ALA A 176 6.00 10.64 -8.00
C ALA A 176 5.63 9.31 -8.69
N VAL A 177 4.34 8.94 -8.68
CA VAL A 177 3.83 7.76 -9.39
C VAL A 177 4.00 7.90 -10.91
N GLY A 178 3.73 9.08 -11.47
CA GLY A 178 3.77 9.29 -12.93
C GLY A 178 5.13 9.16 -13.58
N PHE A 179 6.21 9.36 -12.83
CA PHE A 179 7.59 9.19 -13.30
C PHE A 179 8.31 8.02 -12.63
N TYR A 180 7.57 7.18 -11.89
CA TYR A 180 8.16 6.11 -11.10
C TYR A 180 8.85 5.05 -11.96
N ASP A 181 8.18 4.57 -13.01
CA ASP A 181 8.69 3.55 -13.94
C ASP A 181 9.83 4.03 -14.85
N VAL A 182 10.06 5.34 -14.90
CA VAL A 182 11.14 5.93 -15.70
C VAL A 182 12.50 5.60 -15.09
N GLU A 183 12.57 5.35 -13.77
CA GLU A 183 13.79 4.94 -13.07
C GLU A 183 15.01 5.84 -13.35
N LEU A 184 14.83 7.16 -13.40
CA LEU A 184 15.90 8.14 -13.70
C LEU A 184 17.15 7.98 -12.81
N GLY A 185 16.98 7.44 -11.60
CA GLY A 185 18.08 7.09 -10.70
C GLY A 185 19.07 6.08 -11.29
N LYS A 186 18.65 5.19 -12.18
CA LYS A 186 19.55 4.23 -12.87
C LYS A 186 20.48 4.96 -13.84
N VAL A 187 19.99 5.96 -14.58
CA VAL A 187 20.84 6.80 -15.45
C VAL A 187 21.84 7.59 -14.62
N ALA A 188 21.36 8.25 -13.56
CA ALA A 188 22.22 9.02 -12.66
C ALA A 188 23.31 8.16 -11.99
N ALA A 189 23.03 6.88 -11.76
CA ALA A 189 23.97 5.91 -11.21
C ALA A 189 24.85 5.22 -12.27
N GLY A 190 24.72 5.55 -13.56
CA GLY A 190 25.47 4.92 -14.66
C GLY A 190 25.10 3.45 -14.91
N ARG A 191 23.89 3.02 -14.53
CA ARG A 191 23.40 1.64 -14.65
C ARG A 191 22.45 1.40 -15.82
N ALA A 192 22.07 2.47 -16.53
CA ALA A 192 21.21 2.43 -17.70
C ALA A 192 21.56 3.61 -18.63
N GLU A 193 21.38 3.44 -19.93
CA GLU A 193 21.58 4.51 -20.90
C GLU A 193 20.30 5.35 -21.07
N TRP A 194 20.45 6.65 -21.37
CA TRP A 194 19.28 7.52 -21.65
C TRP A 194 18.41 6.96 -22.79
N LYS A 195 19.02 6.32 -23.79
CA LYS A 195 18.29 5.73 -24.92
C LYS A 195 17.30 4.65 -24.46
N GLU A 196 17.64 3.90 -23.41
CA GLU A 196 16.79 2.84 -22.83
C GLU A 196 15.61 3.43 -22.06
N ILE A 197 15.80 4.58 -21.39
CA ILE A 197 14.79 5.20 -20.52
C ILE A 197 13.92 6.23 -21.24
N SER A 198 14.46 6.87 -22.28
CA SER A 198 13.79 7.98 -22.98
C SER A 198 12.39 7.65 -23.53
N PRO A 199 12.07 6.43 -24.01
CA PRO A 199 10.71 6.11 -24.45
C PRO A 199 9.68 6.25 -23.31
N LYS A 200 9.96 5.66 -22.14
CA LYS A 200 9.11 5.76 -20.94
C LYS A 200 9.00 7.20 -20.48
N PHE A 201 10.12 7.92 -20.44
CA PHE A 201 10.13 9.34 -20.07
C PHE A 201 9.19 10.17 -20.97
N TRP A 202 9.28 10.00 -22.29
CA TRP A 202 8.46 10.78 -23.23
C TRP A 202 6.98 10.39 -23.20
N GLU A 203 6.65 9.15 -22.89
CA GLU A 203 5.28 8.72 -22.63
C GLU A 203 4.71 9.44 -21.39
N SER A 204 5.41 9.39 -20.25
CA SER A 204 5.00 10.11 -19.03
C SER A 204 4.94 11.61 -19.25
N ALA A 205 5.91 12.19 -19.97
CA ALA A 205 5.93 13.61 -20.27
C ALA A 205 4.77 14.04 -21.18
N ARG A 206 4.41 13.24 -22.19
CA ARG A 206 3.22 13.51 -23.02
C ARG A 206 1.95 13.43 -22.19
N LYS A 207 1.79 12.36 -21.39
CA LYS A 207 0.63 12.19 -20.51
C LYS A 207 0.50 13.36 -19.54
N ALA A 208 1.58 13.70 -18.83
CA ALA A 208 1.64 14.84 -17.93
C ALA A 208 1.34 16.17 -18.65
N GLY A 209 1.86 16.36 -19.87
CA GLY A 209 1.59 17.53 -20.70
C GLY A 209 0.12 17.65 -21.08
N THR A 210 -0.51 16.55 -21.48
CA THR A 210 -1.95 16.49 -21.78
C THR A 210 -2.80 16.81 -20.56
N GLN A 211 -2.47 16.24 -19.39
CA GLN A 211 -3.17 16.55 -18.15
C GLN A 211 -2.97 18.00 -17.72
N GLY A 212 -1.75 18.50 -17.80
CA GLY A 212 -1.43 19.88 -17.47
C GLY A 212 -2.14 20.88 -18.38
N LEU A 213 -2.18 20.62 -19.68
CA LEU A 213 -2.93 21.42 -20.65
C LEU A 213 -4.42 21.44 -20.29
N ARG A 214 -5.00 20.28 -19.98
CA ARG A 214 -6.43 20.18 -19.66
C ARG A 214 -6.78 20.91 -18.35
N ASP A 215 -6.04 20.64 -17.28
CA ASP A 215 -6.33 21.15 -15.94
C ASP A 215 -5.91 22.61 -15.73
N TYR A 216 -4.86 23.09 -16.40
CA TYR A 216 -4.31 24.43 -16.15
C TYR A 216 -4.47 25.41 -17.32
N VAL A 217 -4.96 24.97 -18.46
CA VAL A 217 -5.23 25.84 -19.62
C VAL A 217 -6.67 25.70 -20.12
N LEU A 218 -7.09 24.50 -20.56
CA LEU A 218 -8.38 24.31 -21.23
C LEU A 218 -9.57 24.57 -20.29
N TYR A 219 -9.67 23.87 -19.16
CA TYR A 219 -10.77 24.11 -18.21
C TYR A 219 -10.78 25.54 -17.64
N PRO A 220 -9.64 26.11 -17.21
CA PRO A 220 -9.58 27.51 -16.84
C PRO A 220 -10.05 28.47 -17.94
N ALA A 221 -9.63 28.27 -19.19
CA ALA A 221 -10.05 29.10 -20.32
C ALA A 221 -11.56 29.05 -20.56
N LEU A 222 -12.19 27.87 -20.41
CA LEU A 222 -13.64 27.72 -20.52
C LEU A 222 -14.41 28.54 -19.48
N THR A 223 -13.83 28.79 -18.31
CA THR A 223 -14.45 29.60 -17.26
C THR A 223 -14.24 31.12 -17.41
N GLY A 224 -13.55 31.55 -18.47
CA GLY A 224 -13.38 32.95 -18.86
C GLY A 224 -12.78 33.81 -17.73
N PRO A 225 -13.50 34.84 -17.23
CA PRO A 225 -13.01 35.71 -16.15
C PRO A 225 -12.59 34.97 -14.87
N ASN A 226 -13.11 33.76 -14.65
CA ASN A 226 -12.79 32.93 -13.48
C ASN A 226 -11.53 32.07 -13.67
N PHE A 227 -10.76 32.25 -14.76
CA PHE A 227 -9.57 31.46 -15.08
C PHE A 227 -8.68 31.16 -13.87
N LYS A 228 -8.27 32.19 -13.13
CA LYS A 228 -7.37 32.04 -11.97
C LYS A 228 -8.01 31.22 -10.84
N HIS A 229 -9.31 31.38 -10.60
CA HIS A 229 -10.04 30.61 -9.59
C HIS A 229 -10.16 29.14 -9.99
N THR A 230 -10.34 28.85 -11.28
CA THR A 230 -10.37 27.48 -11.81
C THR A 230 -9.00 26.81 -11.73
N VAL A 231 -7.91 27.53 -12.03
CA VAL A 231 -6.53 27.03 -11.82
C VAL A 231 -6.31 26.65 -10.37
N THR A 232 -6.64 27.53 -9.42
CA THR A 232 -6.44 27.23 -7.99
C THR A 232 -7.36 26.11 -7.50
N ALA A 233 -8.57 25.99 -8.03
CA ALA A 233 -9.47 24.89 -7.71
C ALA A 233 -8.92 23.55 -8.19
N ASN A 234 -8.42 23.48 -9.42
CA ASN A 234 -7.84 22.27 -10.00
C ASN A 234 -6.56 21.85 -9.26
N ALA A 235 -5.66 22.80 -8.98
CA ALA A 235 -4.46 22.53 -8.18
C ALA A 235 -4.82 21.99 -6.79
N THR A 236 -5.85 22.56 -6.15
CA THR A 236 -6.33 22.11 -4.84
C THR A 236 -6.91 20.70 -4.92
N ALA A 237 -7.74 20.40 -5.93
CA ALA A 237 -8.33 19.07 -6.10
C ALA A 237 -7.27 17.99 -6.38
N ASN A 238 -6.24 18.31 -7.19
CA ASN A 238 -5.11 17.42 -7.43
C ASN A 238 -4.26 17.18 -6.17
N LEU A 239 -4.05 18.22 -5.35
CA LEU A 239 -3.40 18.10 -4.04
C LEU A 239 -4.19 17.21 -3.08
N VAL A 240 -5.51 17.41 -2.97
CA VAL A 240 -6.39 16.60 -2.11
C VAL A 240 -6.35 15.13 -2.53
N ARG A 241 -6.47 14.84 -3.83
CA ARG A 241 -6.35 13.46 -4.35
C ARG A 241 -4.97 12.88 -4.04
N SER A 242 -3.88 13.63 -4.25
CA SER A 242 -2.52 13.13 -3.99
C SER A 242 -2.31 12.74 -2.52
N ILE A 243 -2.71 13.60 -1.58
CA ILE A 243 -2.63 13.33 -0.14
C ILE A 243 -3.50 12.13 0.22
N TRP A 244 -4.70 12.02 -0.36
CA TRP A 244 -5.61 10.92 -0.09
C TRP A 244 -5.09 9.58 -0.60
N ALA A 245 -4.65 9.51 -1.86
CA ALA A 245 -4.07 8.31 -2.46
C ALA A 245 -2.81 7.87 -1.71
N TYR A 246 -1.92 8.81 -1.36
CA TYR A 246 -0.78 8.55 -0.48
C TYR A 246 -1.22 7.90 0.83
N ALA A 247 -2.21 8.48 1.52
CA ALA A 247 -2.64 8.00 2.83
C ALA A 247 -3.24 6.60 2.75
N VAL A 248 -4.07 6.32 1.75
CA VAL A 248 -4.67 5.00 1.52
C VAL A 248 -3.61 3.94 1.22
N ILE A 249 -2.75 4.18 0.23
CA ILE A 249 -1.76 3.19 -0.22
C ILE A 249 -0.73 2.91 0.88
N PHE A 250 -0.27 3.93 1.59
CA PHE A 250 0.70 3.73 2.66
C PHE A 250 0.14 2.93 3.84
N CYS A 251 -1.15 3.10 4.17
CA CYS A 251 -1.80 2.32 5.22
C CYS A 251 -1.90 0.82 4.88
N GLY A 252 -1.86 0.47 3.59
CA GLY A 252 -1.88 -0.91 3.12
C GLY A 252 -0.56 -1.67 3.30
N HIS A 253 0.58 -0.97 3.26
CA HIS A 253 1.90 -1.60 3.10
C HIS A 253 2.91 -1.33 4.21
N PHE A 254 2.80 -0.19 4.92
CA PHE A 254 3.83 0.25 5.87
C PHE A 254 3.44 0.34 7.35
N PRO A 255 2.26 -0.09 7.84
CA PRO A 255 2.03 -0.07 9.28
C PRO A 255 2.91 -1.10 10.00
N ASP A 256 2.99 -1.00 11.33
CA ASP A 256 3.84 -1.82 12.23
C ASP A 256 3.50 -3.33 12.21
N GLU A 257 2.57 -3.74 11.37
CA GLU A 257 2.04 -5.10 11.27
C GLU A 257 2.11 -5.67 9.85
N ALA A 258 2.56 -4.88 8.86
CA ALA A 258 2.88 -5.35 7.53
C ALA A 258 4.33 -5.84 7.49
N GLU A 259 4.52 -7.13 7.24
CA GLU A 259 5.83 -7.76 7.26
C GLU A 259 6.65 -7.47 6.00
N THR A 260 7.98 -7.55 6.14
CA THR A 260 8.92 -7.44 5.01
C THR A 260 9.73 -8.70 4.85
N PHE A 261 10.12 -8.99 3.62
CA PHE A 261 10.72 -10.27 3.23
C PHE A 261 12.07 -10.07 2.53
N THR A 262 12.95 -11.06 2.62
CA THR A 262 14.23 -11.05 1.92
C THR A 262 14.12 -11.69 0.53
N LYS A 263 15.18 -11.56 -0.27
CA LYS A 263 15.26 -12.27 -1.56
C LYS A 263 15.41 -13.77 -1.36
N GLU A 264 15.91 -14.20 -0.21
CA GLU A 264 16.05 -15.60 0.17
C GLU A 264 14.67 -16.27 0.29
N GLN A 265 13.70 -15.61 0.93
CA GLN A 265 12.31 -16.09 0.98
C GLN A 265 11.76 -16.32 -0.43
N TRP A 266 11.99 -15.39 -1.35
CA TRP A 266 11.46 -15.46 -2.71
C TRP A 266 12.08 -16.58 -3.58
N LYS A 267 13.36 -16.90 -3.40
CA LYS A 267 14.11 -17.79 -4.31
C LYS A 267 13.46 -19.16 -4.51
N ASN A 268 12.79 -19.69 -3.49
CA ASN A 268 12.20 -21.03 -3.50
C ASN A 268 10.71 -21.00 -3.11
N GLU A 269 10.05 -19.84 -3.22
CA GLU A 269 8.67 -19.64 -2.80
C GLU A 269 7.69 -20.47 -3.66
N THR A 270 6.83 -21.25 -3.01
CA THR A 270 5.69 -21.90 -3.68
C THR A 270 4.51 -20.93 -3.86
N HIS A 271 3.50 -21.33 -4.62
CA HIS A 271 2.28 -20.52 -4.80
C HIS A 271 1.54 -20.29 -3.47
N GLU A 272 1.51 -21.30 -2.60
CA GLU A 272 0.84 -21.23 -1.31
C GLU A 272 1.63 -20.37 -0.30
N GLU A 273 2.96 -20.42 -0.36
CA GLU A 273 3.82 -19.50 0.39
C GLU A 273 3.70 -18.06 -0.12
N TRP A 274 3.51 -17.87 -1.43
CA TRP A 274 3.20 -16.56 -2.01
C TRP A 274 1.92 -15.98 -1.40
N TYR A 275 0.84 -16.76 -1.25
CA TYR A 275 -0.36 -16.30 -0.56
C TYR A 275 -0.09 -15.85 0.88
N LEU A 276 0.67 -16.62 1.64
CA LEU A 276 1.05 -16.24 3.00
C LEU A 276 1.84 -14.93 3.01
N ARG A 277 2.76 -14.75 2.05
CA ARG A 277 3.54 -13.51 1.93
C ARG A 277 2.66 -12.32 1.62
N GLN A 278 1.71 -12.46 0.69
CA GLN A 278 0.75 -11.41 0.34
C GLN A 278 -0.09 -11.00 1.57
N MET A 279 -0.57 -11.98 2.34
CA MET A 279 -1.35 -11.74 3.55
C MET A 279 -0.54 -11.06 4.65
N LEU A 280 0.64 -11.58 4.97
CA LEU A 280 1.47 -11.05 6.05
C LEU A 280 2.15 -9.72 5.68
N GLY A 281 2.38 -9.48 4.39
CA GLY A 281 2.96 -8.24 3.87
C GLY A 281 1.98 -7.09 3.71
N SER A 282 0.69 -7.32 3.94
CA SER A 282 -0.36 -6.31 3.72
C SER A 282 -1.16 -6.04 4.98
N ALA A 283 -1.83 -4.90 5.02
CA ALA A 283 -2.58 -4.44 6.17
C ALA A 283 -3.92 -3.84 5.75
N ASN A 284 -4.99 -4.27 6.43
CA ASN A 284 -6.31 -3.72 6.21
C ASN A 284 -6.57 -2.52 7.12
N PHE A 285 -7.56 -1.73 6.75
CA PHE A 285 -8.20 -0.81 7.68
C PHE A 285 -9.71 -0.89 7.56
N HIS A 286 -10.40 -0.61 8.66
CA HIS A 286 -11.86 -0.59 8.66
C HIS A 286 -12.41 0.84 8.73
N GLY A 287 -13.61 1.01 8.18
CA GLY A 287 -14.40 2.23 8.24
C GLY A 287 -15.81 2.00 7.70
N GLY A 288 -16.56 3.08 7.52
CA GLY A 288 -17.89 3.01 6.91
C GLY A 288 -17.82 2.91 5.38
N LYS A 289 -18.97 2.66 4.74
CA LYS A 289 -19.10 2.52 3.28
C LYS A 289 -18.47 3.67 2.48
N ILE A 290 -18.55 4.90 3.00
CA ILE A 290 -17.92 6.07 2.36
C ILE A 290 -16.40 5.88 2.30
N LEU A 291 -15.76 5.48 3.41
CA LEU A 291 -14.32 5.26 3.41
C LEU A 291 -13.94 4.13 2.43
N THR A 292 -14.69 3.04 2.44
CA THR A 292 -14.47 1.90 1.53
C THR A 292 -14.44 2.35 0.07
N ILE A 293 -15.49 3.04 -0.39
CA ILE A 293 -15.57 3.55 -1.77
C ILE A 293 -14.49 4.59 -2.05
N LEU A 294 -14.25 5.54 -1.13
CA LEU A 294 -13.23 6.56 -1.35
C LEU A 294 -11.81 5.98 -1.33
N SER A 295 -11.59 4.84 -0.69
CA SER A 295 -10.30 4.15 -0.70
C SER A 295 -10.10 3.22 -1.90
N GLY A 296 -11.09 3.05 -2.78
CA GLY A 296 -10.95 2.07 -3.87
C GLY A 296 -11.17 0.63 -3.44
N ASN A 297 -11.82 0.41 -2.28
CA ASN A 297 -11.81 -0.84 -1.50
C ASN A 297 -10.41 -1.30 -1.04
N LEU A 298 -9.36 -0.47 -1.17
CA LEU A 298 -8.01 -0.75 -0.64
C LEU A 298 -7.93 -0.79 0.88
N ASN A 299 -9.05 -0.51 1.56
CA ASN A 299 -9.20 -0.85 2.97
C ASN A 299 -9.19 -2.39 3.21
N TYR A 300 -9.36 -3.19 2.15
CA TYR A 300 -9.18 -4.64 2.07
C TYR A 300 -7.90 -5.00 1.28
N GLN A 301 -6.77 -4.41 1.67
CA GLN A 301 -5.47 -4.60 1.01
C GLN A 301 -5.00 -6.06 0.99
N ILE A 302 -5.24 -6.83 2.06
CA ILE A 302 -4.90 -8.26 2.12
C ILE A 302 -5.59 -8.99 0.97
N GLU A 303 -6.90 -8.79 0.80
CA GLU A 303 -7.69 -9.44 -0.24
C GLU A 303 -7.30 -8.95 -1.63
N HIS A 304 -7.03 -7.65 -1.78
CA HIS A 304 -6.53 -7.09 -3.01
C HIS A 304 -5.17 -7.70 -3.42
N HIS A 305 -4.30 -8.01 -2.47
CA HIS A 305 -3.01 -8.66 -2.77
C HIS A 305 -3.12 -10.15 -3.05
N LEU A 306 -4.08 -10.83 -2.41
CA LEU A 306 -4.41 -12.22 -2.71
C LEU A 306 -5.01 -12.38 -4.11
N PHE A 307 -5.93 -11.50 -4.48
CA PHE A 307 -6.71 -11.57 -5.73
C PHE A 307 -6.78 -10.19 -6.41
N PRO A 308 -5.67 -9.69 -7.00
CA PRO A 308 -5.60 -8.33 -7.52
C PRO A 308 -6.57 -8.07 -8.69
N ASP A 309 -6.92 -9.11 -9.43
CA ASP A 309 -7.84 -9.15 -10.56
C ASP A 309 -9.31 -9.39 -10.15
N MET A 310 -9.62 -9.47 -8.86
CA MET A 310 -10.99 -9.62 -8.37
C MET A 310 -11.70 -8.26 -8.27
N PRO A 311 -12.95 -8.12 -8.76
CA PRO A 311 -13.77 -6.91 -8.56
C PRO A 311 -13.75 -6.36 -7.14
N SER A 312 -13.39 -5.08 -7.02
CA SER A 312 -13.25 -4.34 -5.75
C SER A 312 -14.46 -4.46 -4.83
N ASN A 313 -15.67 -4.50 -5.39
CA ASN A 313 -16.92 -4.63 -4.65
C ASN A 313 -17.12 -6.00 -3.97
N ARG A 314 -16.32 -7.02 -4.31
CA ARG A 314 -16.34 -8.36 -3.70
C ARG A 314 -15.36 -8.51 -2.54
N LEU A 315 -14.35 -7.63 -2.44
CA LEU A 315 -13.26 -7.75 -1.45
C LEU A 315 -13.76 -7.80 0.00
N ALA A 316 -14.84 -7.08 0.32
CA ALA A 316 -15.44 -7.13 1.65
C ALA A 316 -15.94 -8.54 2.03
N SER A 317 -16.62 -9.23 1.11
CA SER A 317 -17.15 -10.58 1.34
C SER A 317 -16.04 -11.63 1.34
N ILE A 318 -15.04 -11.46 0.47
CA ILE A 318 -13.83 -12.30 0.46
C ILE A 318 -13.09 -12.18 1.79
N GLY A 319 -12.98 -10.96 2.33
CA GLY A 319 -12.26 -10.72 3.58
C GLY A 319 -12.87 -11.41 4.79
N GLU A 320 -14.17 -11.68 4.80
CA GLU A 320 -14.80 -12.52 5.84
C GLU A 320 -14.26 -13.96 5.80
N ARG A 321 -14.10 -14.53 4.59
CA ARG A 321 -13.58 -15.90 4.42
C ARG A 321 -12.08 -15.99 4.64
N VAL A 322 -11.32 -15.01 4.17
CA VAL A 322 -9.86 -14.91 4.43
C VAL A 322 -9.60 -14.77 5.93
N ARG A 323 -10.38 -13.95 6.65
CA ARG A 323 -10.29 -13.83 8.10
C ARG A 323 -10.61 -15.14 8.82
N ALA A 324 -11.58 -15.92 8.33
CA ALA A 324 -11.88 -17.24 8.87
C ALA A 324 -10.68 -18.19 8.72
N ILE A 325 -10.03 -18.23 7.55
CA ILE A 325 -8.78 -18.99 7.33
C ILE A 325 -7.70 -18.53 8.32
N CYS A 326 -7.50 -17.21 8.46
CA CYS A 326 -6.52 -16.69 9.42
C CYS A 326 -6.79 -17.20 10.85
N ASN A 327 -8.08 -17.25 11.24
CA ASN A 327 -8.46 -17.71 12.56
C ASN A 327 -8.22 -19.21 12.76
N ASP A 328 -8.52 -20.01 11.74
CA ASP A 328 -8.39 -21.47 11.77
C ASP A 328 -6.92 -21.93 11.84
N PHE A 329 -6.00 -21.15 11.28
CA PHE A 329 -4.55 -21.45 11.22
C PHE A 329 -3.70 -20.63 12.20
N ASP A 330 -4.34 -19.90 13.11
CA ASP A 330 -3.68 -19.00 14.06
C ASP A 330 -2.73 -17.98 13.39
N LEU A 331 -3.15 -17.43 12.25
CA LEU A 331 -2.47 -16.36 11.53
C LEU A 331 -3.08 -14.99 11.87
N PRO A 332 -2.28 -13.91 11.89
CA PRO A 332 -2.79 -12.58 12.12
C PRO A 332 -3.59 -12.11 10.90
N TYR A 333 -4.77 -11.54 11.15
CA TYR A 333 -5.51 -10.75 10.16
C TYR A 333 -5.33 -9.27 10.52
N ASN A 334 -4.32 -8.64 9.92
CA ASN A 334 -3.88 -7.31 10.29
C ASN A 334 -4.90 -6.24 9.87
N THR A 335 -5.60 -5.65 10.84
CA THR A 335 -6.59 -4.61 10.58
C THR A 335 -6.70 -3.63 11.75
N ASP A 336 -6.87 -2.35 11.45
CA ASP A 336 -7.08 -1.29 12.45
C ASP A 336 -7.97 -0.17 11.86
N SER A 337 -8.31 0.84 12.65
CA SER A 337 -8.97 2.04 12.12
C SER A 337 -8.02 2.81 11.20
N PHE A 338 -8.56 3.49 10.18
CA PHE A 338 -7.75 4.28 9.23
C PHE A 338 -6.83 5.31 9.92
N PRO A 339 -7.29 6.11 10.92
CA PRO A 339 -6.40 7.02 11.63
C PRO A 339 -5.28 6.31 12.40
N ALA A 340 -5.55 5.13 12.97
CA ALA A 340 -4.55 4.35 13.67
C ALA A 340 -3.49 3.80 12.70
N GLN A 341 -3.89 3.23 11.56
CA GLN A 341 -2.92 2.78 10.54
C GLN A 341 -2.06 3.95 10.05
N LEU A 342 -2.68 5.08 9.72
CA LEU A 342 -1.95 6.26 9.26
C LEU A 342 -0.97 6.76 10.33
N PHE A 343 -1.37 6.75 11.61
CA PHE A 343 -0.48 7.10 12.71
C PHE A 343 0.71 6.14 12.83
N LYS A 344 0.50 4.82 12.69
CA LYS A 344 1.60 3.83 12.72
C LYS A 344 2.60 4.09 11.60
N VAL A 345 2.13 4.32 10.38
CA VAL A 345 2.97 4.70 9.24
C VAL A 345 3.79 5.96 9.56
N GLN A 346 3.13 7.06 9.94
CA GLN A 346 3.83 8.32 10.22
C GLN A 346 4.82 8.18 11.37
N LYS A 347 4.47 7.47 12.43
CA LYS A 347 5.35 7.17 13.56
C LYS A 347 6.59 6.40 13.10
N THR A 348 6.44 5.40 12.23
CA THR A 348 7.58 4.64 11.71
C THR A 348 8.46 5.48 10.81
N LEU A 349 7.91 6.31 9.91
CA LEU A 349 8.67 7.24 9.10
C LEU A 349 9.47 8.25 9.94
N LEU A 350 8.85 8.82 10.98
CA LEU A 350 9.50 9.74 11.92
C LEU A 350 10.60 9.05 12.73
N LYS A 351 10.33 7.85 13.24
CA LYS A 351 11.31 7.04 13.98
C LYS A 351 12.53 6.72 13.13
N LEU A 352 12.34 6.37 11.85
CA LEU A 352 13.41 5.98 10.93
C LEU A 352 14.17 7.15 10.31
N THR A 353 13.86 8.39 10.69
CA THR A 353 14.73 9.56 10.47
C THR A 353 16.09 9.39 11.15
N LEU A 354 16.11 8.67 12.28
CA LEU A 354 17.31 8.44 13.07
C LEU A 354 18.08 7.20 12.59
N PRO A 355 19.42 7.21 12.69
CA PRO A 355 20.25 6.02 12.51
C PRO A 355 19.85 4.87 13.45
N ASN A 356 20.07 3.62 13.01
CA ASN A 356 19.74 2.41 13.77
C ASN A 356 20.30 2.36 15.19
N LYS A 357 21.48 2.94 15.43
CA LYS A 357 22.10 3.02 16.77
C LYS A 357 21.27 3.77 17.82
N TYR A 358 20.27 4.55 17.41
CA TYR A 358 19.34 5.25 18.30
C TYR A 358 17.98 4.56 18.43
N LEU A 359 17.74 3.47 17.68
CA LEU A 359 16.50 2.72 17.75
C LEU A 359 16.54 1.76 18.94
N ALA A 360 15.49 1.82 19.75
CA ALA A 360 15.43 1.07 20.99
C ALA A 360 14.78 -0.31 20.87
N ALA A 361 14.17 -0.72 19.75
CA ALA A 361 13.64 -2.09 19.63
C ALA A 361 14.71 -3.04 19.06
N ASP A 362 14.68 -4.34 19.43
CA ASP A 362 15.49 -5.36 18.76
C ASP A 362 15.17 -5.37 17.26
N ARG A 363 16.18 -5.57 16.40
CA ARG A 363 16.00 -5.61 14.95
C ARG A 363 15.11 -6.76 14.48
N ASP A 364 14.97 -7.82 15.25
CA ASP A 364 14.16 -9.00 14.95
C ASP A 364 12.77 -8.93 15.56
N ASN A 365 12.53 -7.98 16.46
CA ASN A 365 11.22 -7.72 17.06
C ASN A 365 10.95 -6.21 17.16
N ALA A 366 10.96 -5.55 16.01
CA ALA A 366 10.63 -4.14 15.90
C ALA A 366 9.17 -3.97 15.47
N PRO A 367 8.55 -2.82 15.74
CA PRO A 367 7.24 -2.52 15.16
C PRO A 367 7.26 -2.58 13.63
N GLU A 368 8.25 -1.99 12.97
CA GLU A 368 8.31 -1.92 11.50
C GLU A 368 8.89 -3.16 10.81
N VAL A 369 9.41 -4.13 11.58
CA VAL A 369 10.01 -5.35 11.01
C VAL A 369 10.15 -6.45 12.07
N ARG A 370 9.86 -7.69 11.68
CA ARG A 370 10.12 -8.90 12.47
C ARG A 370 10.84 -9.94 11.62
N SER A 371 11.56 -10.86 12.28
CA SER A 371 12.16 -12.05 11.64
C SER A 371 11.77 -13.33 12.36
N ASN A 372 11.87 -14.46 11.66
CA ASN A 372 11.84 -15.81 12.22
C ASN A 372 12.90 -16.03 13.32
N VAL A 373 14.01 -15.29 13.31
CA VAL A 373 15.05 -15.36 14.36
C VAL A 373 14.53 -14.85 15.72
N ALA A 374 13.47 -14.03 15.74
CA ALA A 374 12.87 -13.54 16.99
C ALA A 374 12.49 -14.69 17.93
N PHE A 375 11.98 -15.80 17.38
CA PHE A 375 11.54 -16.95 18.18
C PHE A 375 12.71 -17.71 18.81
N ALA A 376 13.87 -17.75 18.15
CA ALA A 376 15.09 -18.28 18.76
C ALA A 376 15.67 -17.37 19.86
N LYS A 377 15.46 -16.06 19.76
CA LYS A 377 15.96 -15.06 20.73
C LYS A 377 15.11 -14.94 22.00
N TYR A 378 13.82 -15.24 21.90
CA TYR A 378 12.85 -15.10 23.00
C TYR A 378 12.21 -16.46 23.32
N PRO A 379 12.94 -17.36 24.01
CA PRO A 379 12.47 -18.71 24.31
C PRO A 379 11.15 -18.72 25.10
N GLU A 380 10.89 -17.70 25.92
CA GLU A 380 9.64 -17.53 26.67
C GLU A 380 8.40 -17.35 25.78
N VAL A 381 8.61 -16.97 24.51
CA VAL A 381 7.57 -16.93 23.48
C VAL A 381 7.54 -18.26 22.73
N ALA A 382 8.70 -18.77 22.30
CA ALA A 382 8.79 -20.01 21.53
C ALA A 382 8.21 -21.22 22.27
N GLU A 383 8.36 -21.31 23.60
CA GLU A 383 7.79 -22.37 24.44
C GLU A 383 6.25 -22.43 24.38
N LYS A 384 5.60 -21.37 23.92
CA LYS A 384 4.13 -21.27 23.80
C LYS A 384 3.63 -21.54 22.39
N LEU A 385 4.53 -21.84 21.45
CA LEU A 385 4.23 -22.03 20.04
C LEU A 385 4.58 -23.46 19.63
N TRP A 386 3.87 -24.00 18.66
CA TRP A 386 4.18 -25.30 18.06
C TRP A 386 3.81 -25.31 16.59
N VAL A 387 4.43 -26.20 15.83
CA VAL A 387 4.20 -26.32 14.39
C VAL A 387 2.90 -27.08 14.15
N GLY A 388 1.97 -26.46 13.44
CA GLY A 388 0.68 -27.06 13.09
C GLY A 388 -0.29 -27.21 14.26
N ALA A 389 -1.24 -28.14 14.12
CA ALA A 389 -2.19 -28.44 15.19
C ALA A 389 -1.61 -29.48 16.15
N ASN A 390 -1.88 -29.33 17.46
CA ASN A 390 -1.56 -30.35 18.45
C ASN A 390 -2.57 -31.51 18.39
N GLU A 391 -2.42 -32.51 19.26
CA GLU A 391 -3.30 -33.69 19.33
C GLU A 391 -4.78 -33.34 19.60
N GLU A 392 -5.05 -32.18 20.20
CA GLU A 392 -6.40 -31.68 20.49
C GLU A 392 -6.96 -30.79 19.35
N GLY A 393 -6.20 -30.59 18.27
CA GLY A 393 -6.57 -29.70 17.16
C GLY A 393 -6.28 -28.21 17.43
N HIS A 394 -5.67 -27.86 18.57
CA HIS A 394 -5.31 -26.49 18.90
C HIS A 394 -4.03 -26.05 18.17
N ARG A 395 -3.98 -24.77 17.80
CA ARG A 395 -2.83 -24.14 17.13
C ARG A 395 -2.32 -22.98 17.96
N ALA A 396 -1.00 -22.79 17.94
CA ALA A 396 -0.33 -21.63 18.51
C ALA A 396 0.77 -21.16 17.57
N GLY A 397 0.36 -20.35 16.58
CA GLY A 397 1.20 -19.74 15.57
C GLY A 397 1.32 -18.23 15.75
N LEU A 398 1.36 -17.49 14.63
CA LEU A 398 1.68 -16.06 14.65
C LEU A 398 0.68 -15.19 15.40
N ARG A 399 -0.63 -15.46 15.31
CA ARG A 399 -1.64 -14.68 16.02
C ARG A 399 -1.46 -14.77 17.54
N THR A 400 -1.07 -15.93 18.05
CA THR A 400 -0.67 -16.11 19.46
C THR A 400 0.66 -15.43 19.77
N ALA A 401 1.63 -15.56 18.86
CA ALA A 401 3.01 -15.10 19.05
C ALA A 401 3.18 -13.58 19.07
N LEU A 402 2.53 -12.85 18.16
CA LEU A 402 2.77 -11.43 17.93
C LEU A 402 2.48 -10.54 19.15
N PRO A 403 1.38 -10.73 19.91
CA PRO A 403 1.15 -9.98 21.15
C PRO A 403 2.18 -10.27 22.24
N LEU A 404 2.73 -11.50 22.29
CA LEU A 404 3.78 -11.87 23.24
C LEU A 404 5.09 -11.17 22.91
N LEU A 405 5.49 -11.19 21.63
CA LEU A 405 6.63 -10.43 21.14
C LEU A 405 6.46 -8.92 21.39
N GLN A 406 5.27 -8.37 21.17
CA GLN A 406 5.01 -6.95 21.40
C GLN A 406 5.27 -6.54 22.86
N LYS A 407 4.95 -7.39 23.84
CA LYS A 407 5.19 -7.14 25.27
C LYS A 407 6.68 -7.12 25.63
N LEU A 408 7.53 -7.75 24.84
CA LEU A 408 8.99 -7.77 25.03
C LEU A 408 9.69 -6.53 24.44
N ARG A 409 8.96 -5.68 23.71
CA ARG A 409 9.51 -4.43 23.17
C ARG A 409 9.69 -3.42 24.31
N PRO A 410 10.77 -2.62 24.29
CA PRO A 410 10.97 -1.63 25.33
C PRO A 410 9.93 -0.53 25.28
N THR A 411 9.53 -0.10 26.46
CA THR A 411 8.69 1.07 26.67
C THR A 411 9.43 2.35 26.27
N VAL A 412 8.66 3.42 26.03
CA VAL A 412 9.22 4.76 25.77
C VAL A 412 10.15 5.19 26.91
N LYS A 413 9.78 4.87 28.16
CA LYS A 413 10.59 5.16 29.35
C LYS A 413 11.95 4.46 29.29
N GLU A 414 11.96 3.15 29.01
CA GLU A 414 13.20 2.37 28.89
C GLU A 414 14.07 2.86 27.73
N ALA A 415 13.45 3.20 26.59
CA ALA A 415 14.15 3.79 25.46
C ALA A 415 14.85 5.11 25.83
N ILE A 416 14.18 6.01 26.58
CA ILE A 416 14.75 7.28 27.05
C ILE A 416 15.86 7.05 28.08
N LEU A 417 15.67 6.15 29.03
CA LEU A 417 16.69 5.81 30.03
C LEU A 417 17.95 5.25 29.38
N ASN A 418 17.80 4.40 28.37
CA ASN A 418 18.90 3.87 27.59
C ASN A 418 19.60 4.95 26.76
N PHE A 419 18.85 5.82 26.08
CA PHE A 419 19.40 6.94 25.32
C PHE A 419 20.23 7.88 26.21
N SER A 420 19.72 8.20 27.41
CA SER A 420 20.40 9.04 28.40
C SER A 420 21.55 8.36 29.16
N GLY A 421 21.84 7.08 28.88
CA GLY A 421 22.93 6.34 29.51
C GLY A 421 22.65 5.94 30.97
N ARG A 422 21.39 6.02 31.41
CA ARG A 422 20.95 5.74 32.79
C ARG A 422 20.65 4.26 33.03
N THR A 423 20.65 3.42 32.00
CA THR A 423 20.51 1.96 32.08
C THR A 423 21.54 1.29 31.15
N PRO A 424 22.60 0.64 31.67
CA PRO A 424 23.65 0.02 30.86
C PRO A 424 23.22 -1.26 30.11
N GLU A 425 22.21 -1.96 30.62
CA GLU A 425 21.92 -3.37 30.27
C GLU A 425 21.52 -3.59 28.80
N TRP A 426 20.89 -2.60 28.16
CA TRP A 426 20.33 -2.79 26.82
C TRP A 426 21.30 -2.42 25.68
N ARG A 427 22.24 -1.47 25.89
CA ARG A 427 23.27 -1.16 24.87
C ARG A 427 24.12 -2.38 24.52
N ALA A 428 24.36 -3.26 25.49
CA ALA A 428 25.07 -4.52 25.28
C ALA A 428 24.29 -5.51 24.38
N LYS A 429 22.94 -5.46 24.34
CA LYS A 429 22.12 -6.32 23.46
C LYS A 429 22.01 -5.81 22.03
N VAL A 430 22.26 -4.51 21.79
CA VAL A 430 22.08 -3.87 20.47
C VAL A 430 23.37 -3.47 19.78
N ALA A 431 24.48 -3.42 20.51
CA ALA A 431 25.80 -3.19 19.94
C ALA A 431 26.40 -4.43 19.24
N VAL A 432 25.80 -5.62 19.35
CA VAL A 432 26.40 -6.88 18.85
C VAL A 432 26.23 -7.10 17.34
N SER A 433 25.62 -6.18 16.59
CA SER A 433 25.48 -6.34 15.14
C SER A 433 25.48 -5.02 14.36
N ALA A 434 26.46 -4.16 14.63
CA ALA A 434 26.72 -2.95 13.83
C ALA A 434 27.35 -3.29 12.47
#